data_AF-A0A197JKL4-F1
#
_entry.id   AF-A0A197JKL4-F1
#
_cell.length_a   1.000
_cell.length_b   1.000
_cell.length_c   1.000
_cell.angle_alpha   90.00
_cell.angle_beta   90.00
_cell.angle_gamma   90.00
#
_symmetry.space_group_name_H-M   'P 1'
#
loop_
_entity.id
_entity.type
_entity.pdbx_description
1 polymer ?
#
loop_
_entity_poly.entity_id
_entity_poly.type
_entity_poly.pdbx_seq_one_letter_code
_entity_poly.pdbx_strand_id
1 'polypeptide(L)'
;ETAQFQSLEVLYRQIGALTELERLTLKAFFNDPAGARPPDIKFTRNSFPGMLNLKNEETGRPGYLQLLGGLTKLKKLSGSVSATIEETKATIGMDEVKWMDKHWPELENADFFLTRDRTTSKPFQWFKT
;
A
#
# COMPACT_ATOMS: atom_id res chain seq x y z
N GLU A 1 18.70 -2.50 9.60
CA GLU A 1 17.46 -2.97 8.96
C GLU A 1 16.32 -3.24 9.94
N THR A 2 16.55 -3.99 11.04
CA THR A 2 15.50 -4.46 11.96
C THR A 2 14.65 -3.37 12.63
N ALA A 3 15.26 -2.26 13.05
CA ALA A 3 14.54 -1.18 13.75
C ALA A 3 13.57 -0.41 12.83
N GLN A 4 13.90 -0.25 11.55
CA GLN A 4 13.02 0.43 10.59
C GLN A 4 11.77 -0.41 10.28
N PHE A 5 11.94 -1.73 10.13
CA PHE A 5 10.80 -2.64 9.95
C PHE A 5 9.90 -2.71 11.19
N GLN A 6 10.48 -2.67 12.40
CA GLN A 6 9.69 -2.59 13.63
C GLN A 6 8.84 -1.31 13.70
N SER A 7 9.42 -0.16 13.37
CA SER A 7 8.67 1.11 13.33
C SER A 7 7.54 1.09 12.30
N LEU A 8 7.77 0.47 11.14
CA LEU A 8 6.72 0.26 10.13
C LEU A 8 5.61 -0.66 10.64
N GLU A 9 5.95 -1.78 11.27
CA GLU A 9 4.97 -2.70 11.85
C GLU A 9 4.10 -2.00 12.90
N VAL A 10 4.70 -1.23 13.81
CA VAL A 10 3.97 -0.44 14.81
C VAL A 10 3.02 0.55 14.14
N LEU A 11 3.51 1.30 13.14
CA LEU A 11 2.68 2.25 12.39
C LEU A 11 1.48 1.54 11.74
N TYR A 12 1.69 0.42 11.06
CA TYR A 12 0.60 -0.29 10.39
C TYR A 12 -0.41 -0.90 11.37
N ARG A 13 0.05 -1.39 12.53
CA ARG A 13 -0.86 -1.82 13.61
C ARG A 13 -1.72 -0.68 14.13
N GLN A 14 -1.12 0.49 14.34
CA GLN A 14 -1.85 1.68 14.79
C GLN A 14 -2.90 2.11 13.77
N ILE A 15 -2.55 2.14 12.49
CA ILE A 15 -3.50 2.44 11.41
C ILE A 15 -4.61 1.38 11.39
N GLY A 16 -4.27 0.09 11.39
CA GLY A 16 -5.24 -1.00 11.35
C GLY A 16 -6.21 -1.05 12.52
N ALA A 17 -5.86 -0.45 13.67
CA ALA A 17 -6.75 -0.32 14.81
C ALA A 17 -7.84 0.76 14.62
N LEU A 18 -7.75 1.61 13.60
CA LEU A 18 -8.73 2.67 13.32
C LEU A 18 -9.93 2.11 12.52
N THR A 19 -10.77 1.31 13.18
CA THR A 19 -11.86 0.58 12.50
C THR A 19 -12.95 1.45 11.86
N GLU A 20 -13.06 2.69 12.32
CA GLU A 20 -13.99 3.70 11.81
C GLU A 20 -13.38 4.59 10.71
N LEU A 21 -12.14 4.32 10.30
CA LEU A 21 -11.44 5.15 9.32
C LEU A 21 -12.00 4.96 7.91
N GLU A 22 -12.63 6.00 7.36
CA GLU A 22 -13.15 5.95 5.98
C GLU A 22 -12.14 6.40 4.93
N ARG A 23 -11.15 7.23 5.30
CA ARG A 23 -10.21 7.85 4.36
C ARG A 23 -8.81 7.81 4.92
N LEU A 24 -7.90 7.15 4.20
CA LEU A 24 -6.48 7.09 4.53
C LEU A 24 -5.66 7.75 3.42
N THR A 25 -4.86 8.75 3.80
CA THR A 25 -3.86 9.36 2.93
C THR A 25 -2.50 9.28 3.61
N LEU A 26 -1.58 8.52 3.04
CA LEU A 26 -0.20 8.41 3.54
C LEU A 26 0.76 9.05 2.54
N LYS A 27 1.66 9.90 3.01
CA LYS A 27 2.64 10.60 2.16
C LYS A 27 4.04 10.35 2.71
N ALA A 28 4.83 9.60 1.96
CA ALA A 28 6.22 9.34 2.32
C ALA A 28 7.14 10.37 1.64
N PHE A 29 7.89 11.10 2.45
CA PHE A 29 8.97 11.96 1.98
C PHE A 29 10.26 11.15 1.96
N PHE A 30 10.81 10.92 0.77
CA PHE A 30 12.13 10.32 0.63
C PHE A 30 13.14 11.44 0.50
N ASN A 31 13.98 11.59 1.53
CA ASN A 31 15.16 12.42 1.45
C ASN A 31 16.32 11.53 1.03
N ASP A 32 16.90 11.78 -0.13
CA ASP A 32 18.13 11.12 -0.57
C ASP A 32 19.32 11.97 -0.10
N PRO A 33 20.00 11.58 1.01
CA PRO A 33 21.13 12.34 1.52
C PRO A 33 22.33 12.36 0.57
N ALA A 34 22.38 11.46 -0.42
CA ALA A 34 23.41 11.46 -1.47
C ALA A 34 23.08 12.41 -2.63
N GLY A 35 21.87 13.00 -2.65
CA GLY A 35 21.45 13.99 -3.64
C GLY A 35 21.23 13.42 -5.06
N ALA A 36 21.24 12.10 -5.23
CA ALA A 36 21.07 11.46 -6.54
C ALA A 36 19.62 11.54 -7.03
N ARG A 37 18.65 11.73 -6.13
CA ARG A 37 17.26 12.00 -6.45
C ARG A 37 16.81 13.36 -5.88
N PRO A 38 16.28 14.27 -6.70
CA PRO A 38 15.65 15.47 -6.17
C PRO A 38 14.49 15.06 -5.24
N PRO A 39 14.18 15.87 -4.21
CA PRO A 39 13.06 15.60 -3.30
C PRO A 39 11.79 15.34 -4.13
N ASP A 40 11.32 14.10 -4.15
CA ASP A 40 10.18 13.76 -4.99
C ASP A 40 8.90 14.23 -4.31
N ILE A 41 8.50 15.45 -4.64
CA ILE A 41 7.24 16.07 -4.21
C ILE A 41 6.03 15.27 -4.74
N LYS A 42 6.23 14.36 -5.70
CA LYS A 42 5.20 13.47 -6.24
C LYS A 42 5.22 12.16 -5.46
N PHE A 43 4.60 12.19 -4.28
CA PHE A 43 4.37 11.04 -3.38
C PHE A 43 3.84 9.78 -4.08
N THR A 44 3.21 9.96 -5.24
CA THR A 44 2.63 8.91 -6.09
C THR A 44 3.68 8.00 -6.74
N ARG A 45 4.97 8.35 -6.69
CA ARG A 45 6.09 7.53 -7.17
C ARG A 45 6.73 6.68 -6.08
N ASN A 46 6.25 6.81 -4.86
CA ASN A 46 6.74 6.08 -3.71
C ASN A 46 5.65 5.16 -3.18
N SER A 47 6.05 4.04 -2.59
CA SER A 47 5.16 3.22 -1.80
C SER A 47 5.73 3.00 -0.41
N PHE A 48 4.85 2.96 0.58
CA PHE A 48 5.21 2.54 1.91
C PHE A 48 5.65 1.06 1.88
N PRO A 49 6.86 0.72 2.36
CA PRO A 49 7.43 -0.62 2.21
C PRO A 49 6.53 -1.71 2.81
N GLY A 50 6.30 -2.77 2.03
CA GLY A 50 5.50 -3.95 2.42
C GLY A 50 4.03 -3.70 2.78
N MET A 51 3.52 -2.46 2.65
CA MET A 51 2.17 -2.08 3.11
C MET A 51 1.07 -2.91 2.43
N LEU A 52 1.22 -3.13 1.13
CA LEU A 52 0.22 -3.80 0.29
C LEU A 52 0.52 -5.28 0.07
N ASN A 53 1.49 -5.84 0.80
CA ASN A 53 1.93 -7.21 0.63
C ASN A 53 1.39 -8.11 1.75
N LEU A 54 0.96 -9.31 1.39
CA LEU A 54 0.80 -10.37 2.37
C LEU A 54 2.18 -10.86 2.81
N LYS A 55 2.28 -11.31 4.07
CA LYS A 55 3.51 -11.94 4.57
C LYS A 55 3.78 -13.19 3.73
N ASN A 56 5.00 -13.30 3.20
CA ASN A 56 5.44 -14.48 2.46
C ASN A 56 6.57 -15.16 3.24
N GLU A 57 6.27 -16.32 3.82
CA GLU A 57 7.22 -17.07 4.66
C GLU A 57 8.32 -17.75 3.85
N GLU A 58 8.05 -18.11 2.60
CA GLU A 58 9.01 -18.78 1.70
C GLU A 58 10.15 -17.85 1.27
N THR A 59 9.84 -16.58 1.04
CA THR A 59 10.80 -15.55 0.60
C THR A 59 11.38 -14.76 1.77
N GLY A 60 10.88 -14.97 2.99
CA GLY A 60 11.25 -14.21 4.19
C GLY A 60 10.87 -12.72 4.13
N ARG A 61 10.05 -12.30 3.16
CA ARG A 61 9.70 -10.90 2.97
C ARG A 61 8.57 -10.49 3.94
N PRO A 62 8.73 -9.39 4.69
CA PRO A 62 7.67 -8.88 5.54
C PRO A 62 6.54 -8.32 4.67
N GLY A 63 5.30 -8.67 5.02
CA GLY A 63 4.10 -8.13 4.40
C GLY A 63 3.12 -7.69 5.48
N TYR A 64 2.66 -6.46 5.39
CA TYR A 64 1.90 -5.80 6.45
C TYR A 64 0.43 -5.60 6.11
N LEU A 65 -0.03 -6.07 4.94
CA LEU A 65 -1.41 -5.91 4.50
C LEU A 65 -2.40 -6.47 5.54
N GLN A 66 -2.08 -7.62 6.13
CA GLN A 66 -2.89 -8.25 7.18
C GLN A 66 -3.10 -7.36 8.41
N LEU A 67 -2.12 -6.51 8.76
CA LEU A 67 -2.20 -5.62 9.90
C LEU A 67 -3.23 -4.50 9.70
N LEU A 68 -3.57 -4.21 8.44
CA LEU A 68 -4.56 -3.21 8.03
C LEU A 68 -5.97 -3.79 7.89
N GLY A 69 -6.20 -5.03 8.34
CA GLY A 69 -7.47 -5.73 8.22
C GLY A 69 -8.63 -5.14 9.03
N GLY A 70 -8.34 -4.31 10.03
CA GLY A 70 -9.37 -3.62 10.80
C GLY A 70 -10.02 -2.44 10.06
N LEU A 71 -9.48 -2.00 8.92
CA LEU A 71 -9.98 -0.86 8.13
C LEU A 71 -11.24 -1.20 7.32
N THR A 72 -12.27 -1.77 7.95
CA THR A 72 -13.44 -2.30 7.25
C THR A 72 -14.33 -1.24 6.61
N LYS A 73 -14.30 0.00 7.12
CA LYS A 73 -15.05 1.15 6.58
C LYS A 73 -14.24 2.00 5.60
N LEU A 74 -13.04 1.56 5.23
CA LEU A 74 -12.16 2.34 4.36
C LEU A 74 -12.76 2.46 2.97
N LYS A 75 -13.12 3.69 2.58
CA LYS A 75 -13.66 4.06 1.27
C LYS A 75 -12.60 4.59 0.32
N LYS A 76 -11.57 5.24 0.86
CA LYS A 76 -10.51 5.84 0.05
C LYS A 76 -9.11 5.60 0.61
N LEU A 77 -8.24 5.04 -0.22
CA LEU A 77 -6.80 4.88 0.04
C LEU A 77 -5.97 5.73 -0.93
N SER A 78 -5.08 6.59 -0.42
CA SER A 78 -4.39 7.56 -1.29
C SER A 78 -2.96 7.89 -0.86
N GLY A 79 -2.20 8.47 -1.79
CA GLY A 79 -0.83 8.92 -1.58
C GLY A 79 0.24 7.92 -2.01
N SER A 80 1.19 7.60 -1.12
CA SER A 80 2.33 6.72 -1.38
C SER A 80 1.96 5.24 -1.27
N VAL A 81 1.04 4.80 -2.14
CA VAL A 81 0.45 3.44 -2.15
C VAL A 81 0.51 2.82 -3.55
N SER A 82 1.53 3.15 -4.34
CA SER A 82 1.61 2.73 -5.74
C SER A 82 1.80 1.21 -5.88
N ALA A 83 0.96 0.56 -6.69
CA ALA A 83 1.10 -0.83 -7.11
C ALA A 83 2.07 -1.00 -8.30
N THR A 84 2.55 0.12 -8.88
CA THR A 84 3.32 0.12 -10.14
C THR A 84 4.83 0.22 -9.97
N ILE A 85 5.31 0.50 -8.75
CA ILE A 85 6.76 0.54 -8.49
C ILE A 85 7.36 -0.87 -8.50
N GLU A 86 8.64 -1.03 -8.83
CA GLU A 86 9.27 -2.36 -9.00
C GLU A 86 9.10 -3.29 -7.79
N GLU A 87 9.19 -2.74 -6.57
CA GLU A 87 8.97 -3.49 -5.32
C GLU A 87 7.57 -4.10 -5.27
N THR A 88 6.55 -3.27 -5.50
CA THR A 88 5.14 -3.64 -5.40
C THR A 88 4.65 -4.43 -6.62
N LYS A 89 5.17 -4.14 -7.81
CA LYS A 89 4.88 -4.88 -9.05
C LYS A 89 5.41 -6.32 -9.00
N ALA A 90 6.52 -6.54 -8.30
CA ALA A 90 7.08 -7.88 -8.13
C ALA A 90 6.32 -8.74 -7.12
N THR A 91 5.40 -8.16 -6.34
CA THR A 91 4.91 -8.79 -5.10
C THR A 91 3.41 -8.71 -4.89
N ILE A 92 2.69 -7.75 -5.48
CA ILE A 92 1.23 -7.77 -5.49
C ILE A 92 0.75 -8.79 -6.53
N GLY A 93 0.12 -9.86 -6.02
CA GLY A 93 -0.55 -10.88 -6.80
C GLY A 93 -2.07 -10.83 -6.65
N MET A 94 -2.72 -11.88 -7.14
CA MET A 94 -4.17 -12.05 -6.99
C MET A 94 -4.57 -12.30 -5.53
N ASP A 95 -3.65 -12.78 -4.69
CA ASP A 95 -3.94 -13.09 -3.29
C ASP A 95 -4.06 -11.84 -2.44
N GLU A 96 -3.18 -10.84 -2.62
CA GLU A 96 -3.34 -9.50 -2.06
C GLU A 96 -4.68 -8.87 -2.47
N VAL A 97 -5.04 -9.00 -3.76
CA VAL A 97 -6.29 -8.47 -4.28
C VAL A 97 -7.51 -9.14 -3.64
N LYS A 98 -7.55 -10.47 -3.60
CA LYS A 98 -8.63 -11.21 -2.94
C LYS A 98 -8.71 -10.87 -1.45
N TRP A 99 -7.56 -10.64 -0.82
CA TRP A 99 -7.52 -10.24 0.57
C TRP A 99 -8.14 -8.85 0.76
N MET A 100 -7.79 -7.87 -0.08
CA MET A 100 -8.36 -6.51 -0.03
C MET A 100 -9.87 -6.52 -0.27
N ASP A 101 -10.33 -7.24 -1.30
CA ASP A 101 -11.76 -7.41 -1.60
C ASP A 101 -12.54 -7.97 -0.39
N LYS A 102 -11.96 -8.97 0.30
CA LYS A 102 -12.57 -9.58 1.48
C LYS A 102 -12.58 -8.69 2.72
N HIS A 103 -11.53 -7.89 2.97
CA HIS A 103 -11.34 -7.18 4.25
C HIS A 103 -11.61 -5.69 4.17
N TRP A 104 -11.62 -5.09 2.98
CA TRP A 104 -11.94 -3.69 2.73
C TRP A 104 -13.17 -3.58 1.81
N PRO A 105 -14.34 -4.08 2.25
CA PRO A 105 -15.53 -4.19 1.41
C PRO A 105 -16.12 -2.85 0.97
N GLU A 106 -15.83 -1.76 1.71
CA GLU A 106 -16.30 -0.41 1.38
C GLU A 106 -15.33 0.37 0.49
N LEU A 107 -14.23 -0.25 0.03
CA LEU A 107 -13.17 0.48 -0.68
C LEU A 107 -13.59 0.82 -2.12
N GLU A 108 -13.87 2.10 -2.34
CA GLU A 108 -14.32 2.64 -3.62
C GLU A 108 -13.18 3.22 -4.47
N ASN A 109 -12.14 3.77 -3.82
CA ASN A 109 -11.09 4.52 -4.51
C ASN A 109 -9.70 4.27 -3.93
N ALA A 110 -8.74 3.90 -4.78
CA ALA A 110 -7.35 3.72 -4.38
C ALA A 110 -6.35 4.29 -5.39
N ASP A 111 -5.34 5.02 -4.92
CA ASP A 111 -4.23 5.56 -5.73
C ASP A 111 -3.18 4.48 -6.10
N PHE A 112 -3.60 3.23 -6.33
CA PHE A 112 -2.69 2.15 -6.73
C PHE A 112 -1.97 2.45 -8.05
N PHE A 113 -2.64 3.18 -8.95
CA PHE A 113 -2.13 3.51 -10.26
C PHE A 113 -1.94 5.01 -10.39
N LEU A 114 -0.81 5.43 -10.95
CA LEU A 114 -0.64 6.82 -11.37
C LEU A 114 -1.76 7.16 -12.35
N THR A 115 -2.47 8.26 -12.10
CA THR A 115 -3.64 8.75 -12.86
C THR A 115 -3.46 8.90 -14.38
N ARG A 116 -2.25 8.67 -14.91
CA ARG A 116 -1.95 8.62 -16.35
C ARG A 116 -2.20 7.24 -16.98
N ASP A 117 -2.16 6.15 -16.20
CA ASP A 117 -2.54 4.82 -16.65
C ASP A 117 -4.01 4.55 -16.29
N ARG A 118 -4.93 4.91 -17.18
CA ARG A 118 -6.37 4.57 -17.08
C ARG A 118 -6.64 3.06 -17.17
N THR A 119 -5.62 2.27 -17.43
CA THR A 119 -5.65 0.82 -17.43
C THR A 119 -5.31 0.31 -16.02
N THR A 120 -6.33 -0.01 -15.21
CA THR A 120 -6.15 -0.97 -14.13
C THR A 120 -5.57 -2.25 -14.73
N SER A 121 -4.32 -2.56 -14.42
CA SER A 121 -3.72 -3.84 -14.81
C SER A 121 -4.35 -4.96 -13.99
N LYS A 122 -4.46 -6.17 -14.56
CA LYS A 122 -4.70 -7.36 -13.73
C LYS A 122 -3.63 -7.38 -12.62
N PRO A 123 -3.98 -7.60 -11.34
CA PRO A 123 -5.24 -8.15 -10.82
C PRO A 123 -6.36 -7.15 -10.43
N PHE A 124 -6.18 -5.83 -10.53
CA PHE A 124 -7.12 -4.83 -9.98
C PHE A 124 -8.31 -4.47 -10.89
N GLN A 125 -8.71 -5.35 -11.81
CA GLN A 125 -9.85 -5.05 -12.68
C GLN A 125 -11.18 -4.99 -11.93
N TRP A 126 -11.29 -5.66 -10.78
CA TRP A 126 -12.48 -5.67 -9.91
C TRP A 126 -12.86 -4.27 -9.38
N PHE A 127 -11.88 -3.38 -9.24
CA PHE A 127 -12.07 -2.00 -8.74
C PHE A 127 -12.86 -1.07 -9.69
N LYS A 128 -13.20 -1.54 -10.90
CA LYS A 128 -13.93 -0.75 -11.91
C LYS A 128 -15.42 -1.05 -11.97
N THR A 129 -15.87 -2.07 -11.26
CA THR A 129 -17.28 -2.55 -11.24
C THR A 129 -18.01 -1.93 -10.07
#